data_AF-A0A6M1R3Q4-F1
#
_entry.id   AF-A0A6M1R3Q4-F1
#
_cell.length_a   1.000
_cell.length_b   1.000
_cell.length_c   1.000
_cell.angle_alpha   90.00
_cell.angle_beta   90.00
_cell.angle_gamma   90.00
#
_symmetry.space_group_name_H-M   'P 1'
#
loop_
_entity.id
_entity.type
_entity.pdbx_description
1 polymer ?
#
loop_
_entity_poly.entity_id
_entity_poly.type
_entity_poly.pdbx_seq_one_letter_code
_entity_poly.pdbx_strand_id
1 'polypeptide(L)'
;MANQLTEDDLIEALSGLFIDNEIDYEFIASVARAFPLEKVEHTLFSVVAPICHTNLSTPAPEVWLAFDREQLLESVKALKAQRERAGFLSKI
;
A
#
# COMPACT_ATOMS: atom_id res chain seq x y z
N MET A 1 -17.55 20.09 -0.01
CA MET A 1 -17.98 18.75 0.43
C MET A 1 -16.71 17.99 0.76
N ALA A 2 -16.51 17.54 2.00
CA ALA A 2 -15.31 16.75 2.32
C ALA A 2 -15.42 15.44 1.55
N ASN A 3 -14.54 15.24 0.57
CA ASN A 3 -14.48 13.98 -0.15
C ASN A 3 -14.13 12.89 0.87
N GLN A 4 -14.96 11.86 0.98
CA GLN A 4 -14.74 10.80 1.95
C GLN A 4 -13.53 9.97 1.50
N LEU A 5 -12.52 9.87 2.37
CA LEU A 5 -11.32 9.07 2.08
C LEU A 5 -11.69 7.60 1.88
N THR A 6 -11.04 6.98 0.90
CA THR A 6 -11.27 5.60 0.47
C THR A 6 -10.14 4.67 0.91
N GLU A 7 -10.35 3.36 0.83
CA GLU A 7 -9.27 2.40 1.07
C GLU A 7 -8.09 2.58 0.11
N ASP A 8 -8.35 3.03 -1.12
CA ASP A 8 -7.32 3.31 -2.12
C ASP A 8 -6.44 4.49 -1.69
N ASP A 9 -7.03 5.51 -1.05
CA ASP A 9 -6.29 6.65 -0.51
C ASP A 9 -5.41 6.23 0.67
N LEU A 10 -5.91 5.31 1.52
CA LEU A 10 -5.12 4.73 2.60
C LEU A 10 -3.93 3.90 2.07
N ILE A 11 -4.16 3.12 1.02
CA ILE A 11 -3.12 2.31 0.34
C ILE A 11 -2.03 3.23 -0.23
N GLU A 12 -2.42 4.27 -0.97
CA GLU A 12 -1.48 5.22 -1.56
C GLU A 12 -0.67 5.92 -0.48
N ALA A 13 -1.33 6.46 0.56
CA ALA A 13 -0.63 7.15 1.64
C ALA A 13 0.38 6.23 2.33
N LEU A 14 -0.02 5.02 2.72
CA LEU A 14 0.89 4.08 3.39
C LEU A 14 2.03 3.60 2.49
N SER A 15 1.87 3.58 1.15
CA SER A 15 2.95 3.25 0.23
C SER A 15 4.12 4.26 0.31
N GLY A 16 3.85 5.50 0.74
CA GLY A 16 4.88 6.52 0.96
C GLY A 16 5.97 6.13 1.96
N LEU A 17 5.72 5.16 2.85
CA LEU A 17 6.71 4.63 3.78
C LEU A 17 7.82 3.80 3.10
N PHE A 18 7.65 3.44 1.83
CA PHE A 18 8.54 2.56 1.06
C PHE A 18 9.20 3.27 -0.13
N ILE A 19 9.12 4.59 -0.19
CA ILE A 19 9.83 5.39 -1.18
C ILE A 19 11.20 5.76 -0.60
N ASP A 20 12.26 5.68 -1.42
CA ASP A 20 13.62 6.07 -1.03
C ASP A 20 13.80 7.60 -1.13
N ASN A 21 12.97 8.34 -0.39
CA ASN A 21 12.99 9.80 -0.28
C ASN A 21 12.59 10.24 1.14
N GLU A 22 12.48 11.56 1.34
CA GLU A 22 11.96 12.09 2.61
C GLU A 22 10.49 11.69 2.79
N ILE A 23 10.20 10.98 3.88
CA ILE A 23 8.86 10.48 4.18
C ILE A 23 7.98 11.64 4.66
N ASP A 24 6.87 11.88 3.96
CA ASP A 24 5.84 12.83 4.38
C ASP A 24 4.92 12.23 5.46
N TYR A 25 5.42 12.16 6.70
CA TYR A 25 4.65 11.63 7.82
C TYR A 25 3.36 12.41 8.10
N GLU A 26 3.34 13.72 7.83
CA GLU A 26 2.17 14.57 8.07
C GLU A 26 1.03 14.18 7.13
N PHE A 27 1.32 14.06 5.83
CA PHE A 27 0.36 13.58 4.85
C PHE A 27 -0.14 12.18 5.19
N ILE A 28 0.77 11.24 5.46
CA ILE A 28 0.40 9.85 5.79
C ILE A 28 -0.51 9.80 7.01
N ALA A 29 -0.16 10.51 8.09
CA ALA A 29 -0.98 10.58 9.30
C ALA A 29 -2.33 11.26 9.05
N SER A 30 -2.39 12.25 8.14
CA SER A 30 -3.64 12.96 7.80
C SER A 30 -4.68 12.07 7.15
N VAL A 31 -4.24 11.08 6.37
CA VAL A 31 -5.09 10.07 5.74
C VAL A 31 -5.37 8.92 6.72
N ALA A 32 -4.34 8.36 7.34
CA ALA A 32 -4.46 7.18 8.20
C ALA A 32 -5.40 7.40 9.39
N ARG A 33 -5.41 8.61 9.98
CA ARG A 33 -6.29 8.94 11.12
C ARG A 33 -7.80 8.87 10.82
N ALA A 34 -8.18 8.83 9.54
CA ALA A 34 -9.57 8.68 9.13
C ALA A 34 -10.08 7.22 9.20
N PHE A 35 -9.19 6.27 9.48
CA PHE A 35 -9.48 4.84 9.54
C PHE A 35 -9.21 4.27 10.94
N PRO A 36 -9.88 3.18 11.33
CA PRO A 36 -9.55 2.45 12.56
C PRO A 36 -8.10 1.95 12.54
N LEU A 37 -7.41 1.95 13.70
CA LEU A 37 -6.02 1.50 13.82
C LEU A 37 -5.81 0.10 13.24
N GLU A 38 -6.72 -0.83 13.53
CA GLU A 38 -6.68 -2.20 13.02
C GLU A 38 -6.71 -2.26 11.47
N LYS A 39 -7.46 -1.35 10.83
CA LYS A 39 -7.50 -1.24 9.38
C LYS A 39 -6.19 -0.69 8.83
N VAL A 40 -5.62 0.33 9.48
CA VAL A 40 -4.33 0.90 9.10
C VAL A 40 -3.22 -0.15 9.20
N GLU A 41 -3.16 -0.87 10.33
CA GLU A 41 -2.20 -1.95 10.58
C GLU A 41 -2.34 -3.07 9.53
N HIS A 42 -3.55 -3.56 9.31
CA HIS A 42 -3.79 -4.60 8.30
C HIS A 42 -3.40 -4.12 6.90
N THR A 43 -3.78 -2.90 6.50
CA THR A 43 -3.42 -2.37 5.18
C THR A 43 -1.91 -2.23 5.05
N LEU A 44 -1.21 -1.74 6.06
CA LEU A 44 0.24 -1.59 6.04
C LEU A 44 0.95 -2.94 5.92
N PHE A 45 0.71 -3.86 6.85
CA PHE A 45 1.49 -5.10 6.94
C PHE A 45 1.02 -6.20 6.00
N SER A 46 -0.28 -6.28 5.72
CA SER A 46 -0.83 -7.36 4.90
C SER A 46 -1.06 -6.95 3.45
N VAL A 47 -1.06 -5.66 3.09
CA VAL A 47 -1.31 -5.24 1.69
C VAL A 47 -0.13 -4.47 1.13
N VAL A 48 0.23 -3.34 1.74
CA VAL A 48 1.23 -2.42 1.21
C VAL A 48 2.64 -3.01 1.30
N ALA A 49 3.07 -3.46 2.48
CA ALA A 49 4.42 -4.00 2.67
C ALA A 49 4.75 -5.17 1.71
N PRO A 50 3.87 -6.17 1.49
CA PRO A 50 4.07 -7.24 0.50
C PRO A 50 4.31 -6.75 -0.94
N ILE A 51 3.74 -5.61 -1.31
CA ILE A 51 3.84 -5.06 -2.66
C ILE A 51 5.08 -4.17 -2.76
N CYS A 52 5.27 -3.31 -1.78
CA CYS A 52 6.24 -2.21 -1.82
C CYS A 52 7.63 -2.58 -1.29
N HIS A 53 7.80 -3.70 -0.54
CA HIS A 53 9.10 -4.08 0.02
C HIS A 53 10.15 -4.36 -1.05
N THR A 54 9.75 -4.71 -2.27
CA THR A 54 10.68 -5.03 -3.36
C THR A 54 11.55 -3.83 -3.73
N ASN A 55 11.06 -2.60 -3.51
CA ASN A 55 11.85 -1.38 -3.68
C ASN A 55 13.11 -1.37 -2.79
N LEU A 56 13.05 -1.98 -1.61
CA LEU A 56 14.21 -2.07 -0.70
C LEU A 56 15.27 -3.07 -1.18
N SER A 57 14.95 -3.90 -2.19
CA SER A 57 15.78 -5.02 -2.65
C SER A 57 16.27 -4.88 -4.09
N THR A 58 15.84 -3.85 -4.83
CA THR A 58 16.29 -3.59 -6.21
C THR A 58 17.29 -2.44 -6.25
N PRO A 59 18.28 -2.45 -7.16
CA PRO A 59 19.17 -1.30 -7.36
C PRO A 59 18.33 -0.04 -7.58
N ALA A 60 18.57 0.99 -6.76
CA ALA A 60 17.81 2.23 -6.84
C ALA A 60 17.99 2.87 -8.23
N PRO A 61 16.90 3.17 -8.97
CA PRO A 61 16.98 4.08 -10.11
C PRO A 61 17.39 5.48 -9.61
N GLU A 62 17.94 6.31 -10.51
CA GLU A 62 18.47 7.63 -10.13
C GLU A 62 17.44 8.55 -9.45
N VAL A 63 16.13 8.32 -9.67
CA VAL A 63 15.06 9.02 -8.94
C VAL A 63 13.86 8.08 -8.72
N TRP A 64 13.50 7.83 -7.46
CA TRP A 64 12.26 7.14 -7.08
C TRP A 64 11.23 8.18 -6.64
N LEU A 65 10.48 8.73 -7.60
CA LEU A 65 9.64 9.91 -7.34
C LEU A 65 8.35 9.59 -6.57
N ALA A 66 7.73 8.43 -6.83
CA ALA A 66 6.55 7.92 -6.13
C ALA A 66 6.19 6.53 -6.67
N PHE A 67 5.23 5.87 -6.01
CA PHE A 67 4.47 4.82 -6.67
C PHE A 67 3.47 5.44 -7.65
N ASP A 68 3.36 4.86 -8.85
CA ASP A 68 2.22 5.14 -9.70
C ASP A 68 0.95 4.55 -9.05
N ARG A 69 -0.04 5.41 -8.78
CA ARG A 69 -1.25 5.02 -8.04
C ARG A 69 -2.00 3.90 -8.76
N GLU A 70 -2.12 3.94 -10.08
CA GLU A 70 -2.85 2.91 -10.83
C GLU A 70 -2.12 1.57 -10.76
N GLN A 71 -0.79 1.55 -10.96
CA GLN A 71 0.02 0.33 -10.84
C GLN A 71 0.00 -0.26 -9.43
N LEU A 72 0.01 0.59 -8.39
CA LEU A 72 -0.12 0.16 -7.01
C LEU A 72 -1.46 -0.55 -6.78
N LEU A 73 -2.57 0.06 -7.23
CA LEU A 73 -3.90 -0.52 -7.06
C LEU A 73 -4.10 -1.80 -7.89
N GLU A 74 -3.52 -1.89 -9.09
CA GLU A 74 -3.49 -3.14 -9.86
C GLU A 74 -2.70 -4.24 -9.15
N SER A 75 -1.57 -3.90 -8.53
CA SER A 75 -0.78 -4.84 -7.71
C SER A 75 -1.58 -5.34 -6.50
N VAL A 76 -2.38 -4.47 -5.87
CA VAL A 76 -3.30 -4.85 -4.78
C VAL A 76 -4.36 -5.83 -5.27
N LYS A 77 -4.96 -5.58 -6.44
CA LYS A 77 -5.95 -6.50 -7.04
C LYS A 77 -5.31 -7.86 -7.32
N ALA A 78 -4.10 -7.89 -7.89
CA ALA A 78 -3.36 -9.12 -8.16
C ALA A 78 -3.04 -9.90 -6.87
N LEU A 79 -2.58 -9.22 -5.81
CA LEU A 79 -2.30 -9.83 -4.51
C LEU A 79 -3.55 -10.47 -3.90
N LYS A 80 -4.69 -9.75 -3.93
CA LYS A 80 -5.98 -10.27 -3.41
C LYS A 80 -6.41 -11.51 -4.20
N ALA A 81 -6.36 -11.47 -5.53
CA ALA A 81 -6.71 -12.60 -6.38
C ALA A 81 -5.78 -13.81 -6.16
N GLN A 82 -4.49 -13.59 -5.94
CA GLN A 82 -3.53 -14.65 -5.61
C GLN A 82 -3.89 -15.34 -4.28
N ARG A 83 -4.22 -14.55 -3.24
CA ARG A 83 -4.60 -15.08 -1.92
C ARG A 83 -5.91 -15.85 -1.97
N GLU A 84 -6.90 -15.39 -2.72
CA GLU A 84 -8.15 -16.13 -2.93
C GLU A 84 -7.89 -17.50 -3.57
N ARG A 85 -7.05 -17.55 -4.62
CA ARG A 85 -6.64 -18.81 -5.26
C ARG A 85 -5.88 -19.73 -4.30
N ALA A 86 -4.94 -19.19 -3.53
CA ALA A 86 -4.16 -19.96 -2.56
C ALA A 86 -5.04 -20.49 -1.41
N GLY A 87 -5.98 -19.69 -0.91
CA GLY A 87 -6.95 -20.11 0.12
C GLY A 87 -7.98 -21.12 -0.39
N PHE A 88 -8.30 -21.09 -1.69
CA PHE A 88 -9.11 -22.11 -2.35
C PHE A 88 -8.36 -23.44 -2.49
N LEU A 89 -7.08 -23.40 -2.89
CA LEU A 89 -6.23 -24.59 -3.00
C LEU A 89 -5.87 -25.22 -1.64
N SER A 90 -5.83 -24.43 -0.56
CA SER A 90 -5.62 -24.93 0.81
C SER A 90 -6.83 -25.68 1.39
N LYS A 91 -7.99 -25.66 0.72
CA LYS A 91 -9.25 -26.27 1.18
C LYS A 91 -9.65 -27.52 0.38
N ILE A 92 -8.86 -27.92 -0.62
CA ILE A 92 -9.03 -29.14 -1.42
C ILE A 92 -8.05 -30.19 -0.91
#